data_AF-A0AAU5JA26-F1
#
_entry.id   AF-A0AAU5JA26-F1
#
_cell.length_a   1.000
_cell.length_b   1.000
_cell.length_c   1.000
_cell.angle_alpha   90.00
_cell.angle_beta   90.00
_cell.angle_gamma   90.00
#
_symmetry.space_group_name_H-M   'P 1'
#
loop_
_entity.id
_entity.type
_entity.pdbx_description
1 polymer ?
#
loop_
_entity_poly.entity_id
_entity_poly.type
_entity_poly.pdbx_seq_one_letter_code
_entity_poly.pdbx_strand_id
1 'polypeptide(L)'
;MSTVVFRNKTGGSENLYAEPGQNLLDVLRLHGIPANAVLTYRDGAVVPESMVVVGADDVIEVRQVRHYDLDVLRKPKEHVYAAPDPVYSKSVLFDHGGTLERRTEQLTAETFVTYVEETFVQSITSGGTMRAGDRAVIGLSGGRDSVAYLKLLERTRGRWPEMDMTAVTITGLPDWDEPATFRIALDACQSLGLEHTIVTADDVTELFKLREPFVDLMNKVVAGQHRNMNMVIGHQVLRRMLEREAGRAGASVVAFGFNADDLVASMVTWFTTGYRMGGIPVRELGDLRYVFPLYRITKKELTLYLELVAPELNRQGAPGRFTTGSDERSLAYAMADHLYDQWPGIDYYLFNAFENVQRSLLPVVDDVCRVCEGRYLLMEGVPNPAGLCDVCGFLQRQEALRADAV
;
A
#
# COMPACT_ATOMS: atom_id res chain seq x y z
N MET A 1 11.66 43.61 -8.48
CA MET A 1 11.33 42.17 -8.61
C MET A 1 11.87 41.50 -7.38
N SER A 2 11.00 40.80 -6.66
CA SER A 2 11.36 39.93 -5.54
C SER A 2 12.55 39.06 -5.93
N THR A 3 13.58 39.07 -5.11
CA THR A 3 14.75 38.21 -5.32
C THR A 3 14.87 37.27 -4.13
N VAL A 4 14.46 36.01 -4.33
CA VAL A 4 14.71 34.94 -3.38
C VAL A 4 15.99 34.23 -3.81
N VAL A 5 17.08 34.43 -3.08
CA VAL A 5 18.39 33.84 -3.40
C VAL A 5 18.59 32.57 -2.59
N PHE A 6 18.60 31.42 -3.23
CA PHE A 6 19.00 30.16 -2.61
C PHE A 6 20.51 29.99 -2.69
N ARG A 7 21.15 29.72 -1.55
CA ARG A 7 22.57 29.38 -1.44
C ARG A 7 22.71 27.94 -0.95
N ASN A 8 23.30 27.09 -1.79
CA ASN A 8 23.55 25.71 -1.44
C ASN A 8 24.85 25.56 -0.62
N LYS A 9 25.09 24.35 -0.10
CA LYS A 9 26.32 24.04 0.66
C LYS A 9 27.52 23.62 -0.21
N THR A 10 27.35 23.53 -1.53
CA THR A 10 28.42 23.23 -2.49
C THR A 10 29.06 24.50 -3.08
N GLY A 11 28.64 25.68 -2.62
CA GLY A 11 29.19 26.99 -3.04
C GLY A 11 28.43 27.66 -4.20
N GLY A 12 27.36 27.04 -4.68
CA GLY A 12 26.45 27.59 -5.68
C GLY A 12 25.37 28.50 -5.09
N SER A 13 24.87 29.40 -5.93
CA SER A 13 23.70 30.23 -5.64
C SER A 13 22.79 30.30 -6.85
N GLU A 14 21.49 30.28 -6.63
CA GLU A 14 20.47 30.44 -7.67
C GLU A 14 19.36 31.40 -7.21
N ASN A 15 18.75 32.09 -8.17
CA ASN A 15 17.58 32.91 -7.91
C ASN A 15 16.32 32.05 -8.10
N LEU A 16 15.54 31.91 -7.05
CA LEU A 16 14.24 31.25 -7.10
C LEU A 16 13.19 32.23 -7.59
N TYR A 17 12.41 31.82 -8.58
CA TYR A 17 11.26 32.60 -9.03
C TYR A 17 10.17 32.60 -7.94
N ALA A 18 9.69 33.79 -7.57
CA ALA A 18 8.62 34.01 -6.61
C ALA A 18 7.80 35.25 -6.98
N GLU A 19 6.48 35.12 -7.03
CA GLU A 19 5.57 36.24 -7.28
C GLU A 19 5.28 37.00 -5.97
N PRO A 20 5.09 38.34 -6.04
CA PRO A 20 4.66 39.10 -4.89
C PRO A 20 3.33 38.57 -4.33
N GLY A 21 3.27 38.34 -3.02
CA GLY A 21 2.12 37.75 -2.33
C GLY A 21 2.21 36.24 -2.10
N GLN A 22 3.20 35.55 -2.68
CA GLN A 22 3.40 34.12 -2.42
C GLN A 22 4.01 33.86 -1.04
N ASN A 23 3.60 32.76 -0.40
CA ASN A 23 4.24 32.27 0.81
C ASN A 23 5.60 31.64 0.45
N LEU A 24 6.66 31.98 1.19
CA LEU A 24 8.01 31.50 0.90
C LEU A 24 8.12 29.97 1.04
N LEU A 25 7.42 29.34 1.98
CA LEU A 25 7.41 27.88 2.11
C LEU A 25 6.90 27.20 0.83
N ASP A 26 5.89 27.77 0.19
CA ASP A 26 5.36 27.24 -1.07
C ASP A 26 6.33 27.47 -2.23
N VAL A 27 7.03 28.62 -2.25
CA VAL A 27 8.15 28.87 -3.17
C VAL A 27 9.23 27.79 -3.01
N LEU A 28 9.66 27.51 -1.78
CA LEU A 28 10.68 26.48 -1.52
C LEU A 28 10.23 25.10 -2.01
N ARG A 29 8.98 24.71 -1.72
CA ARG A 29 8.41 23.43 -2.16
C ARG A 29 8.32 23.33 -3.68
N LEU A 30 7.87 24.41 -4.36
CA LEU A 30 7.81 24.47 -5.82
C LEU A 30 9.18 24.23 -6.46
N HIS A 31 10.24 24.74 -5.82
CA HIS A 31 11.62 24.56 -6.29
C HIS A 31 12.29 23.29 -5.76
N GLY A 32 11.58 22.38 -5.08
CA GLY A 32 12.12 21.12 -4.56
C GLY A 32 13.10 21.29 -3.41
N ILE A 33 12.97 22.35 -2.62
CA ILE A 33 13.83 22.66 -1.48
C ILE A 33 13.09 22.34 -0.17
N PRO A 34 13.53 21.33 0.61
CA PRO A 34 12.90 21.00 1.88
C PRO A 34 13.11 22.13 2.90
N ALA A 35 12.03 22.55 3.57
CA ALA A 35 12.08 23.58 4.61
C ALA A 35 13.11 23.26 5.72
N ASN A 36 13.14 22.02 6.18
CA ASN A 36 14.11 21.53 7.18
C ASN A 36 15.58 21.55 6.70
N ALA A 37 15.82 21.77 5.41
CA ALA A 37 17.17 21.84 4.84
C ALA A 37 17.74 23.25 4.82
N VAL A 38 16.98 24.28 5.22
CA VAL A 38 17.37 25.69 5.03
C VAL A 38 17.16 26.57 6.27
N LEU A 39 17.83 27.72 6.28
CA LEU A 39 17.52 28.87 7.11
C LEU A 39 17.22 30.06 6.19
N THR A 40 16.15 30.78 6.51
CA THR A 40 15.74 31.96 5.74
C THR A 40 16.14 33.24 6.46
N TYR A 41 16.60 34.22 5.69
CA TYR A 41 16.98 35.55 6.14
C TYR A 41 16.24 36.62 5.34
N ARG A 42 15.70 37.61 6.04
CA ARG A 42 15.14 38.84 5.47
C ARG A 42 15.82 40.01 6.17
N ASP A 43 16.42 40.91 5.40
CA ASP A 43 17.18 42.06 5.93
C ASP A 43 18.27 41.65 6.96
N GLY A 44 18.88 40.46 6.75
CA GLY A 44 19.91 39.91 7.62
C GLY A 44 19.42 39.22 8.90
N ALA A 45 18.11 39.28 9.20
CA ALA A 45 17.51 38.60 10.35
C ALA A 45 16.94 37.24 9.95
N VAL A 46 17.11 36.22 10.80
CA VAL A 46 16.51 34.89 10.60
C VAL A 46 15.00 35.00 10.74
N VAL A 47 14.27 34.50 9.76
CA VAL A 47 12.80 34.46 9.75
C VAL A 47 12.32 33.05 9.41
N PRO A 48 11.22 32.58 10.00
CA PRO A 48 10.63 31.30 9.63
C PRO A 48 9.95 31.43 8.26
N GLU A 49 10.33 30.59 7.30
CA GLU A 49 9.81 30.60 5.93
C GLU A 49 8.28 30.47 5.85
N SER A 50 7.67 29.77 6.81
CA SER A 50 6.21 29.61 6.89
C SER A 50 5.46 30.92 7.15
N MET A 51 6.12 31.93 7.72
CA MET A 51 5.52 33.25 8.03
C MET A 51 5.89 34.32 7.01
N VAL A 52 6.74 34.03 6.03
CA VAL A 52 7.21 35.00 5.06
C VAL A 52 6.29 35.01 3.85
N VAL A 53 5.66 36.16 3.60
CA VAL A 53 5.03 36.49 2.33
C VAL A 53 5.99 37.36 1.54
N VAL A 54 6.30 36.94 0.31
CA VAL A 54 7.26 37.60 -0.57
C VAL A 54 6.67 38.92 -1.08
N GLY A 55 7.31 40.05 -0.79
CA GLY A 55 6.97 41.39 -1.28
C GLY A 55 7.60 41.70 -2.65
N ALA A 56 7.09 42.72 -3.35
CA ALA A 56 7.53 43.05 -4.72
C ALA A 56 9.00 43.47 -4.86
N ASP A 57 9.58 43.98 -3.77
CA ASP A 57 10.95 44.47 -3.69
C ASP A 57 11.74 43.74 -2.58
N ASP A 58 11.25 42.58 -2.13
CA ASP A 58 11.92 41.79 -1.10
C ASP A 58 13.24 41.20 -1.61
N VAL A 59 14.25 41.23 -0.74
CA VAL A 59 15.48 40.45 -0.88
C VAL A 59 15.48 39.42 0.25
N ILE A 60 15.19 38.17 -0.12
CA ILE A 60 15.15 37.04 0.82
C ILE A 60 16.32 36.13 0.48
N GLU A 61 17.10 35.77 1.50
CA GLU A 61 18.19 34.83 1.35
C GLU A 61 17.84 33.52 2.04
N VAL A 62 17.94 32.42 1.30
CA VAL A 62 17.67 31.06 1.79
C VAL A 62 18.98 30.30 1.77
N ARG A 63 19.49 29.90 2.92
CA ARG A 63 20.77 29.20 3.05
C ARG A 63 20.54 27.75 3.44
N GLN A 64 21.01 26.81 2.65
CA GLN A 64 21.02 25.39 3.02
C GLN A 64 21.86 25.18 4.29
N VAL A 65 21.40 24.36 5.23
CA VAL A 65 22.12 24.08 6.48
C VAL A 65 22.83 22.72 6.51
N ARG A 66 22.43 21.78 5.65
CA ARG A 66 23.02 20.43 5.58
C ARG A 66 23.95 20.28 4.38
N HIS A 67 25.02 19.50 4.53
CA HIS A 67 25.98 19.23 3.46
C HIS A 67 25.53 18.04 2.60
N TYR A 68 24.67 18.29 1.62
CA TYR A 68 24.33 17.35 0.55
C TYR A 68 23.93 18.13 -0.70
N ASP A 69 24.03 17.51 -1.88
CA ASP A 69 23.63 18.13 -3.13
C ASP A 69 22.13 17.90 -3.37
N LEU A 70 21.36 18.99 -3.38
CA LEU A 70 19.93 18.97 -3.65
C LEU A 70 19.62 18.72 -5.13
N ASP A 71 20.56 19.03 -6.04
CA ASP A 71 20.34 18.85 -7.48
C ASP A 71 20.35 17.36 -7.87
N VAL A 72 20.85 16.47 -7.01
CA VAL A 72 20.66 15.02 -7.14
C VAL A 72 19.17 14.65 -7.21
N LEU A 73 18.31 15.35 -6.45
CA LEU A 73 16.86 15.13 -6.45
C LEU A 73 16.15 16.07 -7.44
N ARG A 74 16.59 17.33 -7.51
CA ARG A 74 15.89 18.38 -8.28
C ARG A 74 16.21 18.34 -9.78
N LYS A 75 17.41 17.89 -10.14
CA LYS A 75 17.94 17.85 -11.51
C LYS A 75 18.73 16.55 -11.73
N PRO A 76 18.13 15.37 -11.50
CA PRO A 76 18.83 14.11 -11.67
C PRO A 76 19.27 13.97 -13.13
N LYS A 77 20.41 13.30 -13.36
CA LYS A 77 20.77 12.85 -14.71
C LYS A 77 19.64 11.97 -15.22
N GLU A 78 19.13 12.26 -16.41
CA GLU A 78 17.99 11.56 -16.97
C GLU A 78 18.29 10.96 -18.34
N HIS A 79 17.74 9.77 -18.57
CA HIS A 79 17.68 9.14 -19.88
C HIS A 79 16.24 8.69 -20.16
N VAL A 80 15.66 9.13 -21.28
CA VAL A 80 14.28 8.82 -21.67
C VAL A 80 14.27 7.96 -22.94
N TYR A 81 13.70 6.77 -22.85
CA TYR A 81 13.35 5.93 -23.98
C TYR A 81 11.94 6.31 -24.44
N ALA A 82 11.86 7.15 -25.47
CA ALA A 82 10.60 7.70 -25.95
C ALA A 82 9.81 6.69 -26.80
N ALA A 83 8.48 6.76 -26.71
CA ALA A 83 7.55 6.02 -27.54
C ALA A 83 6.57 6.99 -28.22
N PRO A 84 6.03 6.66 -29.41
CA PRO A 84 4.99 7.46 -30.05
C PRO A 84 3.69 7.39 -29.22
N ASP A 85 3.07 8.54 -28.96
CA ASP A 85 1.78 8.66 -28.25
C ASP A 85 1.71 7.86 -26.93
N PRO A 86 2.61 8.11 -25.97
CA PRO A 86 2.69 7.32 -24.76
C PRO A 86 1.50 7.58 -23.82
N VAL A 87 0.99 6.52 -23.20
CA VAL A 87 -0.08 6.59 -22.18
C VAL A 87 0.47 6.49 -20.76
N TYR A 88 1.72 6.04 -20.61
CA TYR A 88 2.39 5.87 -19.34
C TYR A 88 3.90 6.10 -19.46
N SER A 89 4.55 6.47 -18.35
CA SER A 89 6.00 6.57 -18.25
C SER A 89 6.45 5.87 -16.98
N LYS A 90 7.26 4.82 -17.11
CA LYS A 90 7.87 4.12 -15.99
C LYS A 90 9.25 4.69 -15.74
N SER A 91 9.49 5.23 -14.55
CA SER A 91 10.80 5.73 -14.16
C SER A 91 11.40 4.87 -13.05
N VAL A 92 12.71 4.62 -13.15
CA VAL A 92 13.50 3.96 -12.09
C VAL A 92 14.82 4.71 -11.93
N LEU A 93 15.22 4.93 -10.68
CA LEU A 93 16.50 5.50 -10.33
C LEU A 93 17.54 4.40 -10.17
N PHE A 94 18.70 4.54 -10.82
CA PHE A 94 19.80 3.59 -10.77
C PHE A 94 21.09 4.24 -10.27
N ASP A 95 21.82 3.55 -9.40
CA ASP A 95 23.18 3.93 -9.01
C ASP A 95 24.21 3.35 -9.99
N HIS A 96 24.98 4.24 -10.61
CA HIS A 96 26.11 3.91 -11.48
C HIS A 96 27.40 4.43 -10.85
N GLY A 97 27.93 3.69 -9.88
CA GLY A 97 29.22 3.98 -9.25
C GLY A 97 29.25 5.28 -8.45
N GLY A 98 28.15 5.59 -7.75
CA GLY A 98 27.96 6.80 -6.96
C GLY A 98 27.26 7.93 -7.71
N THR A 99 26.90 7.74 -8.99
CA THR A 99 26.09 8.68 -9.76
C THR A 99 24.69 8.12 -9.98
N LEU A 100 23.68 8.84 -9.51
CA LEU A 100 22.29 8.48 -9.74
C LEU A 100 21.83 8.90 -11.14
N GLU A 101 21.20 7.97 -11.86
CA GLU A 101 20.60 8.19 -13.18
C GLU A 101 19.13 7.75 -13.13
N ARG A 102 18.22 8.66 -13.46
CA ARG A 102 16.81 8.35 -13.69
C ARG A 102 16.64 7.86 -15.11
N ARG A 103 16.19 6.61 -15.28
CA ARG A 103 15.80 6.06 -16.57
C ARG A 103 14.29 6.02 -16.65
N THR A 104 13.75 6.59 -17.71
CA THR A 104 12.31 6.66 -17.97
C THR A 104 11.99 5.96 -19.28
N GLU A 105 11.12 4.97 -19.24
CA GLU A 105 10.57 4.31 -20.41
C GLU A 105 9.14 4.78 -20.65
N GLN A 106 8.89 5.35 -21.82
CA GLN A 106 7.56 5.74 -22.26
C GLN A 106 6.89 4.55 -22.94
N LEU A 107 5.64 4.29 -22.60
CA LEU A 107 4.90 3.12 -23.06
C LEU A 107 3.63 3.55 -23.80
N THR A 108 3.42 3.01 -25.00
CA THR A 108 2.13 3.06 -25.70
C THR A 108 1.12 2.18 -24.95
N ALA A 109 -0.17 2.25 -25.31
CA ALA A 109 -1.19 1.41 -24.70
C ALA A 109 -0.86 -0.09 -24.80
N GLU A 110 -0.37 -0.55 -25.95
CA GLU A 110 -0.02 -1.95 -26.19
C GLU A 110 1.20 -2.40 -25.37
N THR A 111 2.28 -1.61 -25.40
CA THR A 111 3.50 -1.94 -24.65
C THR A 111 3.29 -1.83 -23.15
N PHE A 112 2.41 -0.93 -22.70
CA PHE A 112 2.04 -0.81 -21.29
C PHE A 112 1.29 -2.05 -20.78
N VAL A 113 0.29 -2.53 -21.53
CA VAL A 113 -0.44 -3.77 -21.18
C VAL A 113 0.53 -4.95 -21.08
N THR A 114 1.44 -5.07 -22.06
CA THR A 114 2.48 -6.10 -22.06
C THR A 114 3.39 -6.00 -20.83
N TYR A 115 3.87 -4.80 -20.51
CA TYR A 115 4.70 -4.54 -19.34
C TYR A 115 4.03 -4.96 -18.01
N VAL A 116 2.75 -4.63 -17.81
CA VAL A 116 2.04 -4.99 -16.58
C VAL A 116 1.86 -6.51 -16.49
N GLU A 117 1.48 -7.17 -17.58
CA GLU A 117 1.34 -8.63 -17.62
C GLU A 117 2.67 -9.36 -17.39
N GLU A 118 3.76 -8.87 -17.98
CA GLU A 118 5.10 -9.42 -17.75
C GLU A 118 5.56 -9.22 -16.31
N THR A 119 5.34 -8.03 -15.73
CA THR A 119 5.65 -7.74 -14.33
C THR A 119 4.87 -8.66 -13.39
N PHE A 120 3.61 -8.93 -13.69
CA PHE A 120 2.78 -9.88 -12.94
C PHE A 120 3.33 -11.31 -13.03
N VAL A 121 3.64 -11.79 -14.25
CA VAL A 121 4.22 -13.13 -14.46
C VAL A 121 5.57 -13.28 -13.76
N GLN A 122 6.42 -12.24 -13.80
CA GLN A 122 7.70 -12.22 -13.08
C GLN A 122 7.50 -12.23 -11.56
N SER A 123 6.48 -11.53 -11.05
CA SER A 123 6.13 -11.53 -9.63
C SER A 123 5.72 -12.92 -9.14
N ILE A 124 5.04 -13.71 -9.98
CA ILE A 124 4.72 -15.11 -9.71
C ILE A 124 5.97 -15.99 -9.79
N THR A 125 6.63 -15.99 -10.94
CA THR A 125 7.69 -16.95 -11.27
C THR A 125 9.00 -16.63 -10.54
N SER A 126 9.54 -15.44 -10.75
CA SER A 126 10.83 -15.00 -10.17
C SER A 126 10.67 -14.54 -8.73
N GLY A 127 9.56 -13.87 -8.41
CA GLY A 127 9.22 -13.49 -7.04
C GLY A 127 8.79 -14.65 -6.16
N GLY A 128 8.52 -15.83 -6.74
CA GLY A 128 8.17 -17.04 -6.02
C GLY A 128 6.87 -16.93 -5.19
N THR A 129 6.00 -15.97 -5.54
CA THR A 129 4.74 -15.75 -4.84
C THR A 129 3.78 -16.91 -5.03
N MET A 130 3.92 -17.67 -6.11
CA MET A 130 3.19 -18.93 -6.30
C MET A 130 4.08 -19.97 -6.98
N ARG A 131 3.87 -21.24 -6.62
CA ARG A 131 4.71 -22.38 -7.02
C ARG A 131 3.84 -23.48 -7.62
N ALA A 132 4.44 -24.29 -8.48
CA ALA A 132 3.76 -25.45 -9.07
C ALA A 132 3.25 -26.39 -7.97
N GLY A 133 1.98 -26.80 -8.06
CA GLY A 133 1.34 -27.67 -7.07
C GLY A 133 0.90 -26.98 -5.78
N ASP A 134 1.03 -25.65 -5.70
CA ASP A 134 0.39 -24.89 -4.62
C ASP A 134 -1.13 -25.09 -4.66
N ARG A 135 -1.74 -25.06 -3.47
CA ARG A 135 -3.16 -24.84 -3.32
C ARG A 135 -3.36 -23.53 -2.58
N ALA A 136 -4.01 -22.58 -3.23
CA ALA A 136 -4.12 -21.21 -2.79
C ALA A 136 -5.57 -20.75 -2.62
N VAL A 137 -5.81 -20.00 -1.55
CA VAL A 137 -7.02 -19.19 -1.40
C VAL A 137 -6.71 -17.76 -1.79
N ILE A 138 -7.53 -17.17 -2.67
CA ILE A 138 -7.39 -15.78 -3.09
C ILE A 138 -8.53 -14.94 -2.51
N GLY A 139 -8.19 -13.87 -1.80
CA GLY A 139 -9.18 -12.95 -1.24
C GLY A 139 -9.63 -11.91 -2.27
N LEU A 140 -10.93 -11.87 -2.54
CA LEU A 140 -11.54 -10.92 -3.48
C LEU A 140 -12.49 -9.99 -2.73
N SER A 141 -12.13 -8.71 -2.65
CA SER A 141 -13.01 -7.66 -2.10
C SER A 141 -14.04 -7.17 -3.10
N GLY A 142 -13.99 -7.67 -4.34
CA GLY A 142 -14.68 -7.10 -5.48
C GLY A 142 -13.99 -5.84 -6.01
N GLY A 143 -13.36 -5.01 -5.18
CA GLY A 143 -12.79 -3.73 -5.62
C GLY A 143 -11.86 -3.84 -6.84
N ARG A 144 -11.63 -2.70 -7.49
CA ARG A 144 -10.88 -2.56 -8.74
C ARG A 144 -9.55 -3.34 -8.77
N ASP A 145 -8.82 -3.41 -7.66
CA ASP A 145 -7.55 -4.17 -7.60
C ASP A 145 -7.77 -5.68 -7.66
N SER A 146 -8.80 -6.20 -6.99
CA SER A 146 -9.17 -7.62 -7.07
C SER A 146 -9.60 -8.00 -8.49
N VAL A 147 -10.32 -7.11 -9.18
CA VAL A 147 -10.71 -7.33 -10.58
C VAL A 147 -9.51 -7.27 -11.52
N ALA A 148 -8.61 -6.30 -11.33
CA ALA A 148 -7.35 -6.23 -12.08
C ALA A 148 -6.53 -7.51 -11.88
N TYR A 149 -6.47 -8.03 -10.65
CA TYR A 149 -5.78 -9.26 -10.32
C TYR A 149 -6.38 -10.47 -11.06
N LEU A 150 -7.70 -10.65 -11.03
CA LEU A 150 -8.38 -11.71 -11.79
C LEU A 150 -8.14 -11.56 -13.30
N LYS A 151 -8.18 -10.33 -13.81
CA LYS A 151 -7.93 -10.07 -15.24
C LYS A 151 -6.50 -10.38 -15.65
N LEU A 152 -5.53 -10.14 -14.77
CA LEU A 152 -4.14 -10.55 -14.95
C LEU A 152 -4.01 -12.07 -14.95
N LEU A 153 -4.63 -12.77 -14.00
CA LEU A 153 -4.67 -14.24 -13.98
C LEU A 153 -5.23 -14.80 -15.30
N GLU A 154 -6.32 -14.22 -15.80
CA GLU A 154 -6.99 -14.64 -17.05
C GLU A 154 -6.10 -14.41 -18.27
N ARG A 155 -5.62 -13.18 -18.47
CA ARG A 155 -4.87 -12.79 -19.67
C ARG A 155 -3.48 -13.39 -19.72
N THR A 156 -2.91 -13.75 -18.56
CA THR A 156 -1.59 -14.37 -18.47
C THR A 156 -1.64 -15.88 -18.25
N ARG A 157 -2.82 -16.51 -18.32
CA ARG A 157 -3.00 -17.95 -18.16
C ARG A 157 -2.00 -18.73 -19.04
N GLY A 158 -1.34 -19.73 -18.45
CA GLY A 158 -0.32 -20.54 -19.11
C GLY A 158 1.09 -19.94 -19.12
N ARG A 159 1.28 -18.72 -18.59
CA ARG A 159 2.60 -18.09 -18.39
C ARG A 159 3.12 -18.22 -16.95
N TRP A 160 2.31 -18.79 -16.06
CA TRP A 160 2.62 -19.05 -14.65
C TRP A 160 2.28 -20.51 -14.29
N PRO A 161 2.84 -21.08 -13.19
CA PRO A 161 2.70 -22.50 -12.87
C PRO A 161 1.26 -22.93 -12.62
N GLU A 162 0.85 -24.11 -13.09
CA GLU A 162 -0.47 -24.66 -12.76
C GLU A 162 -0.60 -24.91 -11.25
N MET A 163 -1.74 -24.49 -10.68
CA MET A 163 -2.03 -24.57 -9.25
C MET A 163 -3.54 -24.57 -8.98
N ASP A 164 -3.93 -25.14 -7.84
CA ASP A 164 -5.32 -25.16 -7.38
C ASP A 164 -5.64 -23.80 -6.72
N MET A 165 -6.68 -23.10 -7.18
CA MET A 165 -7.08 -21.81 -6.61
C MET A 165 -8.56 -21.80 -6.23
N THR A 166 -8.85 -21.33 -5.02
CA THR A 166 -10.21 -21.05 -4.53
C THR A 166 -10.34 -19.57 -4.24
N ALA A 167 -11.26 -18.91 -4.93
CA ALA A 167 -11.63 -17.54 -4.66
C ALA A 167 -12.55 -17.44 -3.44
N VAL A 168 -12.31 -16.45 -2.58
CA VAL A 168 -13.12 -16.21 -1.38
C VAL A 168 -13.52 -14.74 -1.34
N THR A 169 -14.82 -14.48 -1.26
CA THR A 169 -15.37 -13.13 -1.05
C THR A 169 -16.10 -13.08 0.28
N ILE A 170 -15.78 -12.08 1.09
CA ILE A 170 -16.48 -11.82 2.35
C ILE A 170 -17.54 -10.75 2.10
N THR A 171 -18.78 -11.06 2.47
CA THR A 171 -19.99 -10.27 2.29
C THR A 171 -20.65 -9.99 3.64
N GLY A 172 -21.66 -9.12 3.66
CA GLY A 172 -22.53 -8.89 4.81
C GLY A 172 -22.29 -7.56 5.51
N LEU A 173 -21.38 -6.71 5.02
CA LEU A 173 -21.39 -5.28 5.34
C LEU A 173 -21.85 -4.51 4.11
N PRO A 174 -22.84 -3.60 4.22
CA PRO A 174 -23.41 -2.87 3.08
C PRO A 174 -22.39 -2.22 2.13
N ASP A 175 -21.24 -1.77 2.66
CA ASP A 175 -20.19 -1.12 1.86
C ASP A 175 -19.14 -2.09 1.30
N TRP A 176 -19.17 -3.36 1.74
CA TRP A 176 -18.38 -4.44 1.16
C TRP A 176 -19.14 -5.12 0.02
N ASP A 177 -20.46 -5.00 0.02
CA ASP A 177 -21.38 -5.61 -0.93
C ASP A 177 -21.74 -4.65 -2.06
N GLU A 178 -20.77 -4.22 -2.86
CA GLU A 178 -21.07 -3.49 -4.10
C GLU A 178 -21.55 -4.50 -5.17
N PRO A 179 -22.85 -4.55 -5.53
CA PRO A 179 -23.40 -5.71 -6.24
C PRO A 179 -22.87 -5.87 -7.66
N ALA A 180 -22.57 -4.74 -8.34
CA ALA A 180 -21.97 -4.75 -9.67
C ALA A 180 -20.59 -5.42 -9.63
N THR A 181 -19.83 -5.05 -8.62
CA THR A 181 -18.46 -5.47 -8.36
C THR A 181 -18.39 -6.94 -7.94
N PHE A 182 -19.36 -7.39 -7.15
CA PHE A 182 -19.51 -8.80 -6.77
C PHE A 182 -19.86 -9.71 -7.95
N ARG A 183 -20.78 -9.29 -8.83
CA ARG A 183 -21.12 -10.05 -10.04
C ARG A 183 -19.92 -10.18 -10.97
N ILE A 184 -19.16 -9.11 -11.14
CA ILE A 184 -17.93 -9.12 -11.94
C ILE A 184 -16.92 -10.13 -11.38
N ALA A 185 -16.72 -10.17 -10.06
CA ALA A 185 -15.82 -11.13 -9.43
C ALA A 185 -16.29 -12.58 -9.66
N LEU A 186 -17.59 -12.86 -9.54
CA LEU A 186 -18.19 -14.17 -9.84
C LEU A 186 -17.96 -14.57 -11.29
N ASP A 187 -18.27 -13.69 -12.24
CA ASP A 187 -18.17 -13.97 -13.68
C ASP A 187 -16.70 -14.20 -14.09
N ALA A 188 -15.77 -13.42 -13.52
CA ALA A 188 -14.33 -13.60 -13.72
C ALA A 188 -13.81 -14.91 -13.09
N CYS A 189 -14.30 -15.30 -11.91
CA CYS A 189 -13.96 -16.61 -11.33
C CYS A 189 -14.47 -17.76 -12.21
N GLN A 190 -15.69 -17.64 -12.75
CA GLN A 190 -16.25 -18.63 -13.68
C GLN A 190 -15.45 -18.76 -14.97
N SER A 191 -15.04 -17.65 -15.60
CA SER A 191 -14.18 -17.71 -16.82
C SER A 191 -12.81 -18.34 -16.53
N LEU A 192 -12.34 -18.17 -15.30
CA LEU A 192 -11.10 -18.76 -14.80
C LEU A 192 -11.26 -20.21 -14.30
N GLY A 193 -12.47 -20.75 -14.22
CA GLY A 193 -12.73 -22.08 -13.67
C GLY A 193 -12.38 -22.19 -12.17
N LEU A 194 -12.39 -21.06 -11.45
CA LEU A 194 -12.09 -21.01 -10.02
C LEU A 194 -13.35 -21.34 -9.21
N GLU A 195 -13.19 -22.20 -8.20
CA GLU A 195 -14.20 -22.33 -7.16
C GLU A 195 -14.32 -21.00 -6.41
N HIS A 196 -15.55 -20.55 -6.16
CA HIS A 196 -15.81 -19.28 -5.46
C HIS A 196 -16.66 -19.52 -4.22
N THR A 197 -16.07 -19.27 -3.05
CA THR A 197 -16.73 -19.36 -1.74
C THR A 197 -17.16 -17.98 -1.26
N ILE A 198 -18.39 -17.89 -0.78
CA ILE A 198 -18.95 -16.67 -0.19
C ILE A 198 -18.99 -16.84 1.34
N VAL A 199 -18.38 -15.92 2.05
CA VAL A 199 -18.33 -15.87 3.52
C VAL A 199 -19.22 -14.73 4.01
N THR A 200 -20.17 -15.03 4.88
CA THR A 200 -21.21 -14.09 5.31
C THR A 200 -20.87 -13.38 6.63
N ALA A 201 -21.65 -12.35 7.00
CA ALA A 201 -21.53 -11.74 8.32
C ALA A 201 -21.84 -12.73 9.47
N ASP A 202 -22.67 -13.75 9.22
CA ASP A 202 -22.97 -14.80 10.20
C ASP A 202 -21.75 -15.71 10.41
N ASP A 203 -21.04 -16.05 9.35
CA ASP A 203 -19.76 -16.77 9.43
C ASP A 203 -18.72 -16.02 10.29
N VAL A 204 -18.66 -14.69 10.13
CA VAL A 204 -17.78 -13.83 10.92
C VAL A 204 -18.22 -13.81 12.39
N THR A 205 -19.53 -13.68 12.62
CA THR A 205 -20.15 -13.70 13.95
C THR A 205 -19.83 -14.99 14.70
N GLU A 206 -19.90 -16.12 14.01
CA GLU A 206 -19.56 -17.43 14.55
C GLU A 206 -18.06 -17.54 14.88
N LEU A 207 -17.18 -17.28 13.92
CA LEU A 207 -15.73 -17.46 14.10
C LEU A 207 -15.15 -16.56 15.20
N PHE A 208 -15.61 -15.31 15.27
CA PHE A 208 -15.16 -14.37 16.31
C PHE A 208 -15.92 -14.53 17.63
N LYS A 209 -16.85 -15.50 17.72
CA LYS A 209 -17.65 -15.79 18.92
C LYS A 209 -18.36 -14.54 19.45
N LEU A 210 -18.99 -13.78 18.55
CA LEU A 210 -19.64 -12.51 18.88
C LEU A 210 -21.00 -12.74 19.56
N ARG A 211 -21.36 -11.85 20.50
CA ARG A 211 -22.67 -11.85 21.18
C ARG A 211 -23.81 -11.35 20.31
N GLU A 212 -23.49 -10.54 19.31
CA GLU A 212 -24.42 -9.90 18.40
C GLU A 212 -23.93 -10.03 16.96
N PRO A 213 -24.79 -9.80 15.95
CA PRO A 213 -24.39 -9.84 14.55
C PRO A 213 -23.20 -8.91 14.26
N PHE A 214 -22.25 -9.38 13.47
CA PHE A 214 -21.05 -8.61 13.09
C PHE A 214 -21.38 -7.23 12.52
N VAL A 215 -22.46 -7.12 11.75
CA VAL A 215 -22.93 -5.85 11.17
C VAL A 215 -23.30 -4.83 12.25
N ASP A 216 -24.00 -5.27 13.28
CA ASP A 216 -24.46 -4.40 14.38
C ASP A 216 -23.27 -3.91 15.22
N LEU A 217 -22.32 -4.80 15.48
CA LEU A 217 -21.05 -4.45 16.10
C LEU A 217 -20.30 -3.39 15.28
N MET A 218 -20.15 -3.59 13.96
CA MET A 218 -19.44 -2.66 13.10
C MET A 218 -20.15 -1.30 13.01
N ASN A 219 -21.48 -1.27 12.99
CA ASN A 219 -22.27 -0.03 13.08
C ASN A 219 -21.92 0.77 14.35
N LYS A 220 -21.78 0.10 15.51
CA LYS A 220 -21.38 0.76 16.76
C LYS A 220 -19.93 1.25 16.71
N VAL A 221 -19.01 0.48 16.12
CA VAL A 221 -17.61 0.88 15.99
C VAL A 221 -17.47 2.17 15.18
N VAL A 222 -18.10 2.24 14.00
CA VAL A 222 -17.97 3.42 13.11
C VAL A 222 -18.67 4.67 13.67
N ALA A 223 -19.77 4.49 14.42
CA ALA A 223 -20.48 5.59 15.08
C ALA A 223 -19.83 6.03 16.41
N GLY A 224 -18.98 5.19 16.98
CA GLY A 224 -18.41 5.38 18.31
C GLY A 224 -17.06 6.09 18.34
N GLN A 225 -16.50 6.19 19.54
CA GLN A 225 -15.17 6.77 19.77
C GLN A 225 -14.03 5.90 19.23
N HIS A 226 -14.31 4.63 18.90
CA HIS A 226 -13.35 3.66 18.39
C HIS A 226 -13.40 3.49 16.86
N ARG A 227 -13.92 4.48 16.12
CA ARG A 227 -14.00 4.42 14.65
C ARG A 227 -12.65 4.12 13.96
N ASN A 228 -11.53 4.49 14.60
CA ASN A 228 -10.18 4.19 14.11
C ASN A 228 -9.88 2.68 14.02
N MET A 229 -10.60 1.84 14.78
CA MET A 229 -10.47 0.38 14.73
C MET A 229 -11.16 -0.26 13.53
N ASN A 230 -12.00 0.48 12.79
CA ASN A 230 -12.81 -0.06 11.69
C ASN A 230 -11.96 -0.85 10.66
N MET A 231 -10.88 -0.24 10.16
CA MET A 231 -9.99 -0.90 9.19
C MET A 231 -9.18 -2.04 9.81
N VAL A 232 -8.78 -1.94 11.08
CA VAL A 232 -8.02 -3.00 11.77
C VAL A 232 -8.89 -4.24 11.93
N ILE A 233 -10.15 -4.06 12.35
CA ILE A 233 -11.13 -5.15 12.45
C ILE A 233 -11.41 -5.73 11.06
N GLY A 234 -11.66 -4.89 10.06
CA GLY A 234 -11.92 -5.33 8.68
C GLY A 234 -10.81 -6.20 8.10
N HIS A 235 -9.55 -5.76 8.19
CA HIS A 235 -8.42 -6.54 7.69
C HIS A 235 -8.21 -7.85 8.46
N GLN A 236 -8.40 -7.85 9.79
CA GLN A 236 -8.28 -9.07 10.58
C GLN A 236 -9.40 -10.07 10.29
N VAL A 237 -10.64 -9.58 10.10
CA VAL A 237 -11.78 -10.41 9.67
C VAL A 237 -11.46 -11.03 8.32
N LEU A 238 -11.07 -10.21 7.35
CA LEU A 238 -10.72 -10.67 6.01
C LEU A 238 -9.64 -11.75 6.06
N ARG A 239 -8.54 -11.47 6.75
CA ARG A 239 -7.46 -12.44 6.94
C ARG A 239 -7.94 -13.75 7.58
N ARG A 240 -8.71 -13.69 8.66
CA ARG A 240 -9.18 -14.90 9.37
C ARG A 240 -10.16 -15.74 8.56
N MET A 241 -11.04 -15.10 7.79
CA MET A 241 -11.94 -15.81 6.91
C MET A 241 -11.17 -16.55 5.82
N LEU A 242 -10.17 -15.91 5.20
CA LEU A 242 -9.33 -16.58 4.20
C LEU A 242 -8.54 -17.75 4.79
N GLU A 243 -7.99 -17.59 5.99
CA GLU A 243 -7.29 -18.68 6.69
C GLU A 243 -8.22 -19.85 7.04
N ARG A 244 -9.49 -19.59 7.41
CA ARG A 244 -10.49 -20.63 7.65
C ARG A 244 -10.82 -21.39 6.36
N GLU A 245 -11.09 -20.66 5.28
CA GLU A 245 -11.39 -21.29 3.99
C GLU A 245 -10.15 -22.00 3.42
N ALA A 246 -8.94 -21.51 3.69
CA ALA A 246 -7.70 -22.22 3.35
C ALA A 246 -7.62 -23.58 4.07
N GLY A 247 -7.95 -23.62 5.37
CA GLY A 247 -8.04 -24.88 6.11
C GLY A 247 -9.07 -25.86 5.52
N ARG A 248 -10.24 -25.37 5.09
CA ARG A 248 -11.30 -26.19 4.46
C ARG A 248 -10.90 -26.73 3.09
N ALA A 249 -10.22 -25.92 2.28
CA ALA A 249 -9.73 -26.30 0.97
C ALA A 249 -8.45 -27.18 1.04
N GLY A 250 -7.81 -27.27 2.21
CA GLY A 250 -6.47 -27.86 2.34
C GLY A 250 -5.39 -27.02 1.64
N ALA A 251 -5.62 -25.71 1.54
CA ALA A 251 -4.68 -24.73 0.98
C ALA A 251 -3.64 -24.33 2.04
N SER A 252 -2.38 -24.21 1.61
CA SER A 252 -1.28 -23.68 2.43
C SER A 252 -0.84 -22.28 2.01
N VAL A 253 -1.49 -21.71 0.98
CA VAL A 253 -1.20 -20.38 0.44
C VAL A 253 -2.42 -19.49 0.54
N VAL A 254 -2.23 -18.26 1.02
CA VAL A 254 -3.25 -17.20 1.02
C VAL A 254 -2.73 -16.02 0.21
N ALA A 255 -3.34 -15.73 -0.93
CA ALA A 255 -2.94 -14.63 -1.79
C ALA A 255 -3.78 -13.38 -1.55
N PHE A 256 -3.11 -12.25 -1.36
CA PHE A 256 -3.73 -10.93 -1.29
C PHE A 256 -3.38 -10.12 -2.54
N GLY A 257 -4.38 -9.44 -3.10
CA GLY A 257 -4.21 -8.49 -4.20
C GLY A 257 -3.66 -7.13 -3.76
N PHE A 258 -2.70 -7.10 -2.83
CA PHE A 258 -2.05 -5.85 -2.41
C PHE A 258 -1.05 -5.39 -3.46
N ASN A 259 -1.22 -4.15 -3.91
CA ASN A 259 -0.35 -3.51 -4.88
C ASN A 259 0.94 -2.99 -4.21
N ALA A 260 1.87 -2.50 -5.01
CA ALA A 260 3.17 -2.02 -4.52
C ALA A 260 3.03 -0.84 -3.53
N ASP A 261 2.08 0.07 -3.74
CA ASP A 261 1.83 1.23 -2.88
C ASP A 261 1.25 0.80 -1.52
N ASP A 262 0.33 -0.17 -1.50
CA ASP A 262 -0.24 -0.74 -0.27
C ASP A 262 0.87 -1.29 0.64
N LEU A 263 1.85 -1.97 0.04
CA LEU A 263 2.97 -2.59 0.74
C LEU A 263 3.98 -1.55 1.22
N VAL A 264 4.31 -0.54 0.41
CA VAL A 264 5.18 0.57 0.85
C VAL A 264 4.52 1.39 1.97
N ALA A 265 3.23 1.71 1.85
CA ALA A 265 2.47 2.39 2.91
C ALA A 265 2.43 1.57 4.21
N SER A 266 2.33 0.25 4.09
CA SER A 266 2.43 -0.66 5.23
C SER A 266 3.83 -0.61 5.87
N MET A 267 4.90 -0.54 5.06
CA MET A 267 6.27 -0.39 5.58
C MET A 267 6.45 0.95 6.31
N VAL A 268 5.91 2.04 5.77
CA VAL A 268 5.90 3.36 6.45
C VAL A 268 5.23 3.26 7.80
N THR A 269 4.03 2.66 7.85
CA THR A 269 3.27 2.47 9.11
C THR A 269 4.07 1.65 10.12
N TRP A 270 4.73 0.59 9.67
CA TRP A 270 5.54 -0.22 10.56
C TRP A 270 6.74 0.56 11.12
N PHE A 271 7.55 1.20 10.28
CA PHE A 271 8.74 1.92 10.74
C PHE A 271 8.41 3.06 11.70
N THR A 272 7.21 3.64 11.63
CA THR A 272 6.78 4.71 12.54
C THR A 272 6.11 4.22 13.82
N THR A 273 5.57 3.00 13.84
CA THR A 273 4.88 2.42 15.01
C THR A 273 5.72 1.43 15.81
N GLY A 274 6.73 0.82 15.18
CA GLY A 274 7.49 -0.31 15.74
C GLY A 274 6.78 -1.67 15.59
N TYR A 275 5.60 -1.74 14.96
CA TYR A 275 4.82 -2.97 14.81
C TYR A 275 5.40 -3.98 13.82
N ARG A 276 5.90 -5.11 14.30
CA ARG A 276 6.54 -6.13 13.46
C ARG A 276 5.73 -6.50 12.23
N MET A 277 6.39 -6.50 11.07
CA MET A 277 5.84 -6.94 9.80
C MET A 277 6.52 -8.24 9.37
N GLY A 278 5.79 -9.14 8.71
CA GLY A 278 6.39 -10.30 8.03
C GLY A 278 6.76 -10.01 6.58
N GLY A 279 7.41 -10.96 5.91
CA GLY A 279 8.11 -10.75 4.64
C GLY A 279 7.26 -10.27 3.47
N ILE A 280 7.94 -9.68 2.49
CA ILE A 280 7.44 -9.28 1.17
C ILE A 280 8.45 -9.83 0.14
N PRO A 281 8.00 -10.49 -0.94
CA PRO A 281 6.60 -10.67 -1.36
C PRO A 281 5.93 -11.91 -0.76
N VAL A 282 6.66 -12.72 0.02
CA VAL A 282 6.16 -13.91 0.69
C VAL A 282 6.35 -13.75 2.20
N ARG A 283 5.29 -14.03 2.94
CA ARG A 283 5.25 -14.02 4.41
C ARG A 283 4.90 -15.42 4.90
N GLU A 284 5.79 -16.01 5.68
CA GLU A 284 5.54 -17.30 6.33
C GLU A 284 5.09 -17.07 7.77
N LEU A 285 3.99 -17.73 8.18
CA LEU A 285 3.51 -17.70 9.55
C LEU A 285 2.82 -19.01 9.90
N GLY A 286 3.44 -19.80 10.78
CA GLY A 286 3.02 -21.18 10.99
C GLY A 286 3.06 -21.97 9.67
N ASP A 287 1.98 -22.67 9.36
CA ASP A 287 1.89 -23.53 8.17
C ASP A 287 1.38 -22.80 6.91
N LEU A 288 1.11 -21.50 7.02
CA LEU A 288 0.57 -20.70 5.93
C LEU A 288 1.63 -19.77 5.33
N ARG A 289 1.61 -19.68 4.00
CA ARG A 289 2.32 -18.65 3.23
C ARG A 289 1.33 -17.60 2.75
N TYR A 290 1.48 -16.36 3.20
CA TYR A 290 0.78 -15.22 2.59
C TYR A 290 1.63 -14.65 1.47
N VAL A 291 0.99 -14.41 0.33
CA VAL A 291 1.70 -14.03 -0.90
C VAL A 291 1.06 -12.79 -1.50
N PHE A 292 1.88 -11.93 -2.10
CA PHE A 292 1.46 -10.65 -2.68
C PHE A 292 1.83 -10.60 -4.18
N PRO A 293 1.02 -11.20 -5.08
CA PRO A 293 1.37 -11.30 -6.51
C PRO A 293 1.47 -9.96 -7.23
N LEU A 294 0.85 -8.90 -6.69
CA LEU A 294 0.85 -7.55 -7.26
C LEU A 294 1.92 -6.64 -6.65
N TYR A 295 2.86 -7.17 -5.86
CA TYR A 295 3.81 -6.34 -5.10
C TYR A 295 4.71 -5.44 -5.94
N ARG A 296 4.84 -5.67 -7.25
CA ARG A 296 5.63 -4.83 -8.18
C ARG A 296 4.80 -3.90 -9.06
N ILE A 297 3.49 -3.91 -8.90
CA ILE A 297 2.56 -3.15 -9.74
C ILE A 297 1.87 -2.13 -8.84
N THR A 298 1.97 -0.86 -9.20
CA THR A 298 1.35 0.25 -8.47
C THR A 298 -0.17 0.31 -8.71
N LYS A 299 -0.89 0.96 -7.80
CA LYS A 299 -2.32 1.26 -7.92
C LYS A 299 -2.64 2.02 -9.21
N LYS A 300 -1.77 2.96 -9.60
CA LYS A 300 -1.88 3.73 -10.84
C LYS A 300 -1.74 2.83 -12.07
N GLU A 301 -0.77 1.92 -12.07
CA GLU A 301 -0.57 0.94 -13.14
C GLU A 301 -1.76 -0.02 -13.26
N LEU A 302 -2.26 -0.57 -12.15
CA LEU A 302 -3.44 -1.46 -12.16
C LEU A 302 -4.70 -0.76 -12.68
N THR A 303 -4.90 0.49 -12.29
CA THR A 303 -6.07 1.28 -12.72
C THR A 303 -6.01 1.57 -14.22
N LEU A 304 -4.85 1.97 -14.73
CA LEU A 304 -4.67 2.20 -16.17
C LEU A 304 -4.77 0.88 -16.96
N TYR A 305 -4.24 -0.21 -16.41
CA TYR A 305 -4.35 -1.52 -17.04
C TYR A 305 -5.81 -1.91 -17.26
N LEU A 306 -6.66 -1.80 -16.23
CA LEU A 306 -8.09 -2.05 -16.36
C LEU A 306 -8.78 -1.09 -17.34
N GLU A 307 -8.43 0.20 -17.34
CA GLU A 307 -8.99 1.16 -18.31
C GLU A 307 -8.73 0.72 -19.76
N LEU A 308 -7.57 0.11 -20.03
CA LEU A 308 -7.18 -0.31 -21.37
C LEU A 308 -7.74 -1.69 -21.76
N VAL A 309 -7.84 -2.63 -20.83
CA VAL A 309 -8.21 -4.03 -21.16
C VAL A 309 -9.65 -4.41 -20.81
N ALA A 310 -10.30 -3.67 -19.92
CA ALA A 310 -11.66 -3.93 -19.43
C ALA A 310 -12.27 -2.66 -18.77
N PRO A 311 -12.43 -1.54 -19.51
CA PRO A 311 -12.90 -0.26 -18.97
C PRO A 311 -14.26 -0.34 -18.29
N GLU A 312 -15.13 -1.25 -18.73
CA GLU A 312 -16.42 -1.54 -18.12
C GLU A 312 -16.31 -2.01 -16.67
N LEU A 313 -15.17 -2.61 -16.30
CA LEU A 313 -14.86 -3.09 -14.96
C LEU A 313 -14.06 -2.10 -14.11
N ASN A 314 -13.71 -0.92 -14.65
CA ASN A 314 -12.91 0.09 -13.96
C ASN A 314 -13.73 1.00 -13.02
N ARG A 315 -15.01 0.69 -12.80
CA ARG A 315 -15.92 1.49 -11.95
C ARG A 315 -15.68 1.17 -10.48
N GLN A 316 -15.63 2.20 -9.65
CA GLN A 316 -15.59 2.07 -8.19
C GLN A 316 -16.39 3.22 -7.57
N GLY A 317 -17.32 2.91 -6.67
CA GLY A 317 -18.04 3.90 -5.88
C GLY A 317 -17.13 4.69 -4.93
N ALA A 318 -17.66 5.76 -4.34
CA ALA A 318 -16.98 6.46 -3.26
C ALA A 318 -16.77 5.53 -2.04
N PRO A 319 -15.70 5.71 -1.26
CA PRO A 319 -15.50 4.94 -0.03
C PRO A 319 -16.72 5.03 0.88
N GLY A 320 -17.17 3.88 1.40
CA GLY A 320 -18.23 3.78 2.38
C GLY A 320 -17.76 4.03 3.82
N ARG A 321 -18.72 3.98 4.75
CA ARG A 321 -18.48 4.10 6.20
C ARG A 321 -17.54 3.00 6.73
N PHE A 322 -17.56 1.80 6.14
CA PHE A 322 -16.73 0.67 6.57
C PHE A 322 -15.39 0.56 5.84
N THR A 323 -15.13 1.40 4.84
CA THR A 323 -13.88 1.39 4.06
C THR A 323 -13.03 2.64 4.30
N THR A 324 -13.42 3.48 5.26
CA THR A 324 -12.68 4.69 5.65
C THR A 324 -11.73 4.37 6.81
N GLY A 325 -10.45 4.70 6.62
CA GLY A 325 -9.38 4.52 7.62
C GLY A 325 -9.13 5.77 8.48
N SER A 326 -8.19 5.66 9.41
CA SER A 326 -7.69 6.80 10.19
C SER A 326 -6.86 7.76 9.33
N ASP A 327 -6.66 8.99 9.82
CA ASP A 327 -5.80 9.98 9.17
C ASP A 327 -4.35 9.49 9.03
N GLU A 328 -3.87 8.70 9.98
CA GLU A 328 -2.54 8.06 9.93
C GLU A 328 -2.40 7.14 8.70
N ARG A 329 -3.46 6.42 8.33
CA ARG A 329 -3.47 5.63 7.10
C ARG A 329 -3.32 6.56 5.89
N SER A 330 -4.10 7.62 5.81
CA SER A 330 -4.01 8.60 4.72
C SER A 330 -2.60 9.20 4.61
N LEU A 331 -1.99 9.51 5.75
CA LEU A 331 -0.61 9.99 5.82
C LEU A 331 0.40 8.95 5.32
N ALA A 332 0.24 7.68 5.70
CA ALA A 332 1.13 6.61 5.27
C ALA A 332 1.08 6.38 3.74
N TYR A 333 -0.11 6.42 3.15
CA TYR A 333 -0.28 6.33 1.68
C TYR A 333 0.29 7.56 0.98
N ALA A 334 0.00 8.77 1.47
CA ALA A 334 0.58 9.99 0.91
C ALA A 334 2.11 9.99 0.97
N MET A 335 2.69 9.48 2.06
CA MET A 335 4.13 9.32 2.18
C MET A 335 4.67 8.29 1.19
N ALA A 336 3.98 7.16 1.00
CA ALA A 336 4.36 6.17 -0.01
C ALA A 336 4.36 6.76 -1.43
N ASP A 337 3.32 7.52 -1.80
CA ASP A 337 3.23 8.20 -3.10
C ASP A 337 4.39 9.18 -3.29
N HIS A 338 4.71 9.99 -2.26
CA HIS A 338 5.86 10.88 -2.29
C HIS A 338 7.20 10.14 -2.37
N LEU A 339 7.33 8.97 -1.74
CA LEU A 339 8.53 8.14 -1.87
C LEU A 339 8.73 7.65 -3.31
N TYR A 340 7.67 7.23 -3.99
CA TYR A 340 7.74 6.85 -5.41
C TYR A 340 8.08 8.04 -6.32
N ASP A 341 7.55 9.22 -6.05
CA ASP A 341 7.81 10.43 -6.83
C ASP A 341 9.27 10.90 -6.68
N GLN A 342 9.77 10.95 -5.44
CA GLN A 342 11.12 11.42 -5.14
C GLN A 342 12.20 10.36 -5.43
N TRP A 343 11.85 9.08 -5.35
CA TRP A 343 12.73 7.96 -5.66
C TRP A 343 12.00 6.94 -6.55
N PRO A 344 11.93 7.18 -7.87
CA PRO A 344 11.28 6.26 -8.79
C PRO A 344 11.87 4.84 -8.70
N GLY A 345 11.02 3.84 -8.50
CA GLY A 345 11.42 2.45 -8.27
C GLY A 345 11.93 2.15 -6.85
N ILE A 346 11.60 2.97 -5.85
CA ILE A 346 12.02 2.75 -4.44
C ILE A 346 11.64 1.37 -3.90
N ASP A 347 10.55 0.79 -4.37
CA ASP A 347 10.08 -0.54 -4.01
C ASP A 347 11.10 -1.64 -4.34
N TYR A 348 11.90 -1.48 -5.41
CA TYR A 348 12.99 -2.40 -5.76
C TYR A 348 14.06 -2.46 -4.66
N TYR A 349 14.32 -1.32 -4.02
CA TYR A 349 15.26 -1.20 -2.93
C TYR A 349 14.64 -1.65 -1.60
N LEU A 350 13.42 -1.19 -1.30
CA LEU A 350 12.77 -1.45 -0.01
C LEU A 350 12.45 -2.91 0.21
N PHE A 351 11.82 -3.60 -0.74
CA PHE A 351 11.39 -4.98 -0.53
C PHE A 351 12.59 -5.94 -0.42
N ASN A 352 13.60 -5.77 -1.27
CA ASN A 352 14.82 -6.58 -1.21
C ASN A 352 15.62 -6.30 0.08
N ALA A 353 15.76 -5.03 0.48
CA ALA A 353 16.43 -4.68 1.73
C ALA A 353 15.69 -5.29 2.93
N PHE A 354 14.37 -5.19 2.93
CA PHE A 354 13.55 -5.71 4.03
C PHE A 354 13.65 -7.23 4.14
N GLU A 355 13.58 -7.96 3.03
CA GLU A 355 13.74 -9.42 3.03
C GLU A 355 15.08 -9.84 3.68
N ASN A 356 16.17 -9.14 3.35
CA ASN A 356 17.49 -9.42 3.92
C ASN A 356 17.59 -9.08 5.42
N VAL A 357 17.03 -7.94 5.83
CA VAL A 357 17.04 -7.48 7.22
C VAL A 357 16.19 -8.39 8.11
N GLN A 358 14.98 -8.75 7.66
CA GLN A 358 14.07 -9.56 8.44
C GLN A 358 14.66 -10.92 8.79
N ARG A 359 15.36 -11.57 7.83
CA ARG A 359 16.03 -12.87 8.05
C ARG A 359 17.07 -12.84 9.17
N SER A 360 17.64 -11.66 9.47
CA SER A 360 18.81 -11.55 10.34
C SER A 360 18.54 -10.83 11.67
N LEU A 361 17.62 -9.87 11.69
CA LEU A 361 17.49 -8.91 12.80
C LEU A 361 16.13 -8.90 13.50
N LEU A 362 15.09 -9.48 12.89
CA LEU A 362 13.71 -9.34 13.36
C LEU A 362 13.06 -10.71 13.57
N PRO A 363 13.38 -11.42 14.66
CA PRO A 363 12.71 -12.67 14.97
C PRO A 363 11.22 -12.40 15.17
N VAL A 364 10.41 -13.17 14.45
CA VAL A 364 8.97 -13.12 14.57
C VAL A 364 8.59 -13.89 15.83
N VAL A 365 7.90 -13.22 16.77
CA VAL A 365 7.28 -13.87 17.92
C VAL A 365 5.78 -13.85 17.70
N ASP A 366 5.20 -15.03 17.59
CA ASP A 366 3.79 -15.21 17.30
C ASP A 366 3.12 -16.15 18.33
N ASP A 367 1.81 -16.05 18.40
CA ASP A 367 0.95 -16.89 19.25
C ASP A 367 -0.38 -17.17 18.53
N VAL A 368 -1.19 -18.07 19.06
CA VAL A 368 -2.52 -18.41 18.53
C VAL A 368 -3.59 -17.79 19.42
N CYS A 369 -4.47 -16.99 18.81
CA CYS A 369 -5.56 -16.34 19.52
C CYS A 369 -6.59 -17.38 19.99
N ARG A 370 -6.89 -17.43 21.30
CA ARG A 370 -7.87 -18.39 21.87
C ARG A 370 -9.32 -18.17 21.43
N VAL A 371 -9.63 -17.00 20.85
CA VAL A 371 -10.99 -16.66 20.38
C VAL A 371 -11.15 -17.00 18.91
N CYS A 372 -10.42 -16.33 18.04
CA CYS A 372 -10.56 -16.48 16.59
C CYS A 372 -9.63 -17.55 16.00
N GLU A 373 -8.79 -18.20 16.81
CA GLU A 373 -7.86 -19.27 16.43
C GLU A 373 -6.82 -18.86 15.38
N GLY A 374 -6.70 -17.56 15.14
CA GLY A 374 -5.71 -17.00 14.22
C GLY A 374 -4.34 -16.88 14.86
N ARG A 375 -3.31 -17.20 14.09
CA ARG A 375 -1.93 -16.90 14.46
C ARG A 375 -1.68 -15.39 14.33
N TYR A 376 -1.14 -14.76 15.36
CA TYR A 376 -0.89 -13.32 15.36
C TYR A 376 0.50 -13.01 15.88
N LEU A 377 1.06 -11.89 15.44
CA LEU A 377 2.35 -11.43 15.92
C LEU A 377 2.17 -10.69 17.24
N LEU A 378 3.05 -10.96 18.19
CA LEU A 378 3.13 -10.18 19.41
C LEU A 378 3.73 -8.81 19.07
N MET A 379 2.91 -7.77 19.21
CA MET A 379 3.30 -6.37 19.02
C MET A 379 3.75 -5.79 20.36
N GLU A 380 4.96 -5.26 20.40
CA GLU A 380 5.45 -4.53 21.57
C GLU A 380 4.60 -3.28 21.80
N GLY A 381 4.31 -2.97 23.07
CA GLY A 381 3.53 -1.79 23.44
C GLY A 381 2.01 -1.91 23.26
N VAL A 382 1.49 -3.04 22.75
CA VAL A 382 0.03 -3.29 22.67
C VAL A 382 -0.42 -4.12 23.88
N PRO A 383 -1.17 -3.56 24.84
CA PRO A 383 -1.58 -4.28 26.05
C PRO A 383 -2.82 -5.14 25.79
N ASN A 384 -2.62 -6.27 25.10
CA ASN A 384 -3.68 -7.26 24.96
C ASN A 384 -3.71 -8.22 26.15
N PRO A 385 -4.90 -8.70 26.54
CA PRO A 385 -5.01 -9.86 27.43
C PRO A 385 -4.26 -11.06 26.86
N ALA A 386 -3.75 -11.93 27.73
CA ALA A 386 -2.98 -13.10 27.33
C ALA A 386 -3.77 -14.00 26.35
N GLY A 387 -3.09 -14.46 25.29
CA GLY A 387 -3.67 -15.33 24.26
C GLY A 387 -4.71 -14.67 23.36
N LEU A 388 -4.78 -13.33 23.31
CA LEU A 388 -5.66 -12.61 22.38
C LEU A 388 -4.88 -11.72 21.41
N CYS A 389 -5.28 -11.76 20.14
CA CYS A 389 -4.85 -10.79 19.14
C CYS A 389 -5.48 -9.41 19.37
N ASP A 390 -4.97 -8.38 18.72
CA ASP A 390 -5.40 -6.97 18.88
C ASP A 390 -6.91 -6.78 18.76
N VAL A 391 -7.51 -7.44 17.76
CA VAL A 391 -8.94 -7.35 17.49
C VAL A 391 -9.74 -8.09 18.55
N CYS A 392 -9.41 -9.34 18.90
CA CYS A 392 -10.15 -10.08 19.93
C CYS A 392 -9.97 -9.45 21.33
N GLY A 393 -8.81 -8.88 21.63
CA GLY A 393 -8.59 -8.09 22.84
C GLY A 393 -9.43 -6.81 22.88
N PHE A 394 -9.56 -6.12 21.75
CA PHE A 394 -10.50 -5.00 21.61
C PHE A 394 -11.95 -5.46 21.82
N LEU A 395 -12.39 -6.52 21.14
CA LEU A 395 -13.74 -7.06 21.27
C LEU A 395 -14.08 -7.49 22.71
N GLN A 396 -13.11 -8.06 23.43
CA GLN A 396 -13.30 -8.38 24.85
C GLN A 396 -13.53 -7.13 25.69
N ARG A 397 -12.74 -6.07 25.49
CA ARG A 397 -12.90 -4.79 26.21
C ARG A 397 -14.22 -4.07 25.88
N GLN A 398 -14.76 -4.30 24.69
CA GLN A 398 -16.07 -3.80 24.28
C GLN A 398 -17.23 -4.73 24.69
N GLU A 399 -16.96 -5.79 25.47
CA GLU A 399 -17.95 -6.79 25.88
C GLU A 399 -18.69 -7.48 24.71
N ALA A 400 -18.07 -7.51 23.52
CA ALA A 400 -18.67 -8.02 22.29
C ALA A 400 -18.55 -9.55 22.12
N LEU A 401 -17.70 -10.22 22.92
CA LEU A 401 -17.46 -11.67 22.86
C LEU A 401 -18.40 -12.45 23.76
N ARG A 402 -18.95 -13.59 23.30
CA ARG A 402 -19.81 -14.48 24.10
C ARG A 402 -19.13 -14.92 25.40
N ALA A 403 -19.92 -15.18 26.43
CA ALA A 403 -19.40 -15.48 27.77
C ALA A 403 -18.52 -16.73 27.84
N ASP A 404 -18.77 -17.70 26.96
CA ASP A 404 -17.99 -18.94 26.78
C ASP A 404 -16.67 -18.73 26.00
N ALA A 405 -16.48 -17.56 25.38
CA ALA A 405 -15.26 -17.20 24.65
C ALA A 405 -14.26 -16.37 25.48
N VAL A 406 -14.68 -15.85 26.63
CA VAL A 406 -13.95 -14.88 27.48
C VAL A 406 -12.98 -15.55 28.42
#